data_AF-A0A183C5M0-F1
#
_entry.id   AF-A0A183C5M0-F1
#
_cell.length_a   1.000
_cell.length_b   1.000
_cell.length_c   1.000
_cell.angle_alpha   90.00
_cell.angle_beta   90.00
_cell.angle_gamma   90.00
#
_symmetry.space_group_name_H-M   'P 1'
#
loop_
_entity.id
_entity.type
_entity.pdbx_description
1 polymer ?
#
loop_
_entity_poly.entity_id
_entity_poly.type
_entity_poly.pdbx_seq_one_letter_code
_entity_poly.pdbx_strand_id
1 'polypeptide(L)'
;MSLKLSLFYDILCPRSWVFYQALQKKLPYWKTFREFTIDYVPVSSFFLHEKIYHIHPAAIISRKKDYMLRELYDICDFYGLRKGNFEVTYELYTRRTRLCLSFLNYLRLNRPEYYQKFLEKIWSDFWHKSASFNHTSHFFMAVNKRTARDMNARHLQLLFEERIVDIPWLRIDSVPGHEKLFGFTEILRLEMLDELMAQPYYNPLNHNVENPLYHPPDQEEKITLRVSGTGDFSISMQRFNQTSRFPIGNIFFLPINFNQRFGCAYIKRAYTDGPLTVRGRSPPAKKRATNPADEIARTKFELLEPAAFNELPRGQQRFVRQIDKSNRTRVRHQFALNYKMIRSGLLCLAMVIAIYIYTIWALRQETFLEEIDEEVAMEAQNST
;
A
#
# COMPACT_ATOMS: atom_id res chain seq x y z
N MET A 1 2.14 19.84 24.27
CA MET A 1 1.15 20.04 23.19
C MET A 1 0.31 18.77 23.09
N SER A 2 -1.01 18.89 23.09
CA SER A 2 -1.90 17.73 22.89
C SER A 2 -1.74 17.22 21.46
N LEU A 3 -1.56 15.91 21.29
CA LEU A 3 -1.57 15.28 19.97
C LEU A 3 -2.99 15.39 19.37
N LYS A 4 -3.11 15.60 18.06
CA LYS A 4 -4.41 15.60 17.39
C LYS A 4 -4.50 14.44 16.41
N LEU A 5 -5.49 13.58 16.63
CA LEU A 5 -5.81 12.42 15.81
C LEU A 5 -7.08 12.72 15.00
N SER A 6 -7.11 12.33 13.73
CA SER A 6 -8.28 12.45 12.87
C SER A 6 -8.60 11.08 12.26
N LEU A 7 -9.72 10.47 12.65
CA LEU A 7 -10.19 9.21 12.06
C LEU A 7 -11.17 9.49 10.93
N PHE A 8 -10.78 9.23 9.69
CA PHE A 8 -11.65 9.25 8.53
C PHE A 8 -12.34 7.90 8.37
N TYR A 9 -13.67 7.90 8.30
CA TYR A 9 -14.47 6.68 8.33
C TYR A 9 -15.74 6.79 7.49
N ASP A 10 -16.30 5.64 7.10
CA ASP A 10 -17.65 5.55 6.51
C ASP A 10 -18.54 4.69 7.40
N ILE A 11 -19.80 5.10 7.57
CA ILE A 11 -20.79 4.30 8.29
C ILE A 11 -21.01 2.94 7.62
N LEU A 12 -20.98 2.92 6.29
CA LEU A 12 -21.17 1.71 5.49
C LEU A 12 -19.95 0.81 5.43
N CYS A 13 -18.76 1.32 5.78
CA CYS A 13 -17.55 0.50 5.71
C CYS A 13 -17.47 -0.37 6.97
N PRO A 14 -17.57 -1.71 6.87
CA PRO A 14 -17.50 -2.58 8.04
C PRO A 14 -16.11 -2.51 8.68
N ARG A 15 -15.05 -2.30 7.88
CA ARG A 15 -13.71 -2.07 8.40
C ARG A 15 -13.65 -0.80 9.26
N SER A 16 -14.37 0.26 8.88
CA SER A 16 -14.45 1.47 9.70
C SER A 16 -15.09 1.22 11.06
N TRP A 17 -16.17 0.43 11.12
CA TRP A 17 -16.79 0.05 12.38
C TRP A 17 -15.88 -0.80 13.26
N VAL A 18 -15.26 -1.84 12.68
CA VAL A 18 -14.34 -2.71 13.43
C VAL A 18 -13.12 -1.94 13.93
N PHE A 19 -12.55 -1.07 13.10
CA PHE A 19 -11.45 -0.18 13.48
C PHE A 19 -11.85 0.76 14.61
N TYR A 20 -13.03 1.38 14.52
CA TYR A 20 -13.55 2.24 15.58
C TYR A 20 -13.66 1.50 16.92
N GLN A 21 -14.20 0.28 16.94
CA GLN A 21 -14.31 -0.52 18.16
C GLN A 21 -12.94 -0.84 18.77
N ALA A 22 -11.96 -1.26 17.96
CA ALA A 22 -10.62 -1.51 18.44
C ALA A 22 -9.97 -0.23 18.97
N LEU A 23 -10.15 0.89 18.25
CA LEU A 23 -9.65 2.18 18.68
C LEU A 23 -10.23 2.56 20.04
N GLN A 24 -11.54 2.44 20.27
CA GLN A 24 -12.17 2.72 21.57
C GLN A 24 -11.55 1.91 22.72
N LYS A 25 -11.14 0.65 22.48
CA LYS A 25 -10.44 -0.15 23.49
C LYS A 25 -9.03 0.36 23.79
N LYS A 26 -8.35 0.92 22.79
CA LYS A 26 -6.98 1.46 22.91
C LYS A 26 -6.94 2.86 23.52
N LEU A 27 -7.97 3.69 23.31
CA LEU A 27 -7.97 5.09 23.78
C LEU A 27 -7.67 5.25 25.29
N PRO A 28 -8.25 4.46 26.22
CA PRO A 28 -7.93 4.59 27.65
C PRO A 28 -6.46 4.32 27.96
N TYR A 29 -5.87 3.32 27.29
CA TYR A 29 -4.45 2.99 27.42
C TYR A 29 -3.57 4.11 26.86
N TRP A 30 -3.85 4.63 25.66
CA TRP A 30 -3.06 5.73 25.10
C TRP A 30 -3.09 7.00 25.95
N LYS A 31 -4.22 7.26 26.62
CA LYS A 31 -4.37 8.41 27.52
C LYS A 31 -3.43 8.33 28.73
N THR A 32 -2.91 7.15 29.09
CA THR A 32 -1.92 7.04 30.18
C THR A 32 -0.54 7.54 29.78
N PHE A 33 -0.25 7.64 28.49
CA PHE A 33 1.06 8.09 27.99
C PHE A 33 1.05 9.56 27.56
N ARG A 34 -0.04 10.02 26.95
CA ARG A 34 -0.10 11.38 26.39
C ARG A 34 -1.53 11.90 26.30
N GLU A 35 -1.67 13.20 26.47
CA GLU A 35 -2.90 13.91 26.11
C GLU A 35 -3.06 13.99 24.60
N PHE A 36 -4.25 13.63 24.12
CA PHE A 36 -4.61 13.77 22.74
C PHE A 36 -6.10 14.08 22.57
N THR A 37 -6.43 14.66 21.43
CA THR A 37 -7.80 14.81 20.96
C THR A 37 -8.02 13.93 19.74
N ILE A 38 -9.22 13.40 19.59
CA ILE A 38 -9.61 12.63 18.41
C ILE A 38 -10.81 13.30 17.73
N ASP A 39 -10.67 13.58 16.45
CA ASP A 39 -11.74 14.03 15.58
C ASP A 39 -12.19 12.86 14.71
N TYR A 40 -13.51 12.61 14.66
CA TYR A 40 -14.07 11.60 13.77
C TYR A 40 -14.63 12.29 12.54
N VAL A 41 -14.05 12.00 11.39
CA VAL A 41 -14.35 12.65 10.11
C VAL A 41 -15.16 11.70 9.21
N PRO A 42 -16.47 11.94 9.02
CA PRO A 42 -17.28 11.07 8.18
C PRO A 42 -16.97 11.37 6.71
N VAL A 43 -16.66 10.31 5.95
CA VAL A 43 -16.34 10.33 4.53
C VAL A 43 -17.01 9.14 3.85
N SER A 44 -17.37 9.31 2.58
CA SER A 44 -17.90 8.20 1.79
C SER A 44 -16.78 7.38 1.15
N SER A 45 -16.66 6.12 1.57
CA SER A 45 -15.78 5.10 0.96
C SER A 45 -16.14 4.86 -0.48
N PHE A 46 -17.45 4.88 -0.81
CA PHE A 46 -17.94 4.71 -2.17
C PHE A 46 -17.35 5.74 -3.12
N PHE A 47 -17.44 7.03 -2.77
CA PHE A 47 -16.91 8.10 -3.61
C PHE A 47 -15.39 8.07 -3.72
N LEU A 48 -14.70 7.69 -2.64
CA LEU A 48 -13.26 7.49 -2.66
C LEU A 48 -12.88 6.37 -3.64
N HIS A 49 -13.53 5.21 -3.53
CA HIS A 49 -13.28 4.06 -4.40
C HIS A 49 -13.61 4.34 -5.87
N GLU A 50 -14.77 4.93 -6.13
CA GLU A 50 -15.22 5.25 -7.49
C GLU A 50 -14.24 6.21 -8.19
N LYS A 51 -13.77 7.24 -7.49
CA LYS A 51 -12.81 8.19 -8.05
C LYS A 51 -11.41 7.61 -8.25
N ILE A 52 -10.93 6.75 -7.34
CA ILE A 52 -9.55 6.24 -7.38
C ILE A 52 -9.43 5.05 -8.31
N TYR A 53 -10.34 4.09 -8.19
CA TYR A 53 -10.23 2.81 -8.88
C TYR A 53 -11.07 2.75 -10.14
N HIS A 54 -11.99 3.69 -10.36
CA HIS A 54 -12.96 3.63 -11.45
C HIS A 54 -13.76 2.31 -11.49
N ILE A 55 -13.89 1.65 -10.33
CA ILE A 55 -14.58 0.37 -10.17
C ILE A 55 -15.70 0.57 -9.15
N HIS A 56 -16.92 0.24 -9.58
CA HIS A 56 -18.07 0.23 -8.68
C HIS A 56 -17.88 -0.89 -7.64
N PRO A 57 -18.13 -0.66 -6.33
CA PRO A 57 -17.95 -1.69 -5.30
C PRO A 57 -18.73 -2.98 -5.55
N ALA A 58 -19.88 -2.92 -6.23
CA ALA A 58 -20.62 -4.12 -6.63
C ALA A 58 -19.90 -5.01 -7.67
N ALA A 59 -18.89 -4.48 -8.37
CA ALA A 59 -18.04 -5.25 -9.28
C ALA A 59 -16.91 -6.00 -8.56
N ILE A 60 -16.83 -5.92 -7.22
CA ILE A 60 -15.88 -6.69 -6.44
C ILE A 60 -16.20 -8.19 -6.60
N ILE A 61 -15.19 -8.94 -7.06
CA ILE A 61 -15.27 -10.39 -7.26
C ILE A 61 -15.65 -11.09 -5.95
N SER A 62 -16.59 -12.04 -6.00
CA SER A 62 -17.13 -12.75 -4.83
C SER A 62 -16.06 -13.32 -3.91
N ARG A 63 -14.97 -13.87 -4.48
CA ARG A 63 -13.83 -14.39 -3.67
C ARG A 63 -13.18 -13.32 -2.78
N LYS A 64 -13.08 -12.07 -3.26
CA LYS A 64 -12.51 -10.96 -2.47
C LYS A 64 -13.49 -10.54 -1.37
N LYS A 65 -14.80 -10.56 -1.66
CA LYS A 65 -15.86 -10.38 -0.65
C LYS A 65 -15.74 -11.42 0.47
N ASP A 66 -15.66 -12.70 0.13
CA ASP A 66 -15.56 -13.79 1.12
C ASP A 66 -14.28 -13.70 1.96
N TYR A 67 -13.17 -13.30 1.34
CA TYR A 67 -11.93 -13.01 2.06
C TYR A 67 -12.11 -11.89 3.09
N MET A 68 -12.67 -10.74 2.67
CA MET A 68 -12.86 -9.59 3.55
C MET A 68 -13.82 -9.88 4.71
N LEU A 69 -14.87 -10.66 4.46
CA LEU A 69 -15.81 -11.08 5.51
C LEU A 69 -15.11 -11.94 6.56
N ARG A 70 -14.37 -12.97 6.14
CA ARG A 70 -13.59 -13.81 7.07
C ARG A 70 -12.58 -13.00 7.87
N GLU A 71 -11.82 -12.13 7.18
CA GLU A 71 -10.86 -11.24 7.82
C GLU A 71 -11.51 -10.36 8.91
N LEU A 72 -12.69 -9.78 8.64
CA LEU A 72 -13.42 -8.99 9.64
C LEU A 72 -13.85 -9.81 10.85
N TYR A 73 -14.34 -11.04 10.64
CA TYR A 73 -14.70 -11.92 11.75
C TYR A 73 -13.49 -12.34 12.57
N ASP A 74 -12.39 -12.71 11.92
CA ASP A 74 -11.12 -13.09 12.56
C ASP A 74 -10.58 -11.93 13.41
N ILE A 75 -10.63 -10.70 12.88
CA ILE A 75 -10.24 -9.49 13.62
C ILE A 75 -11.15 -9.28 14.84
N CYS A 76 -12.47 -9.41 14.68
CA CYS A 76 -13.39 -9.29 15.80
C CYS A 76 -13.09 -10.33 16.88
N ASP A 77 -12.82 -11.58 16.51
CA ASP A 77 -12.47 -12.63 17.46
C ASP A 77 -11.14 -12.35 18.16
N PHE A 78 -10.11 -11.96 17.41
CA PHE A 78 -8.79 -11.67 17.95
C PHE A 78 -8.80 -10.55 18.99
N TYR A 79 -9.49 -9.43 18.72
CA TYR A 79 -9.58 -8.30 19.65
C TYR A 79 -10.78 -8.38 20.61
N GLY A 80 -11.57 -9.45 20.58
CA GLY A 80 -12.81 -9.59 21.36
C GLY A 80 -13.82 -8.46 21.11
N LEU A 81 -14.00 -8.05 19.85
CA LEU A 81 -14.91 -6.99 19.42
C LEU A 81 -16.29 -7.56 19.09
N ARG A 82 -17.30 -6.69 19.08
CA ARG A 82 -18.64 -7.11 18.72
C ARG A 82 -18.75 -7.32 17.22
N LYS A 83 -19.16 -8.53 16.83
CA LYS A 83 -19.42 -8.91 15.43
C LYS A 83 -20.66 -8.19 14.89
N GLY A 84 -20.53 -7.59 13.71
CA GLY A 84 -21.66 -7.06 12.95
C GLY A 84 -22.20 -8.09 11.95
N ASN A 85 -23.38 -7.81 11.40
CA ASN A 85 -23.88 -8.46 10.20
C ASN A 85 -23.18 -7.85 8.97
N PHE A 86 -21.96 -8.31 8.70
CA PHE A 86 -21.12 -7.78 7.63
C PHE A 86 -21.56 -8.21 6.23
N GLU A 87 -22.45 -9.20 6.10
CA GLU A 87 -22.92 -9.70 4.81
C GLU A 87 -23.76 -8.65 4.06
N VAL A 88 -24.51 -7.86 4.84
CA VAL A 88 -25.43 -6.80 4.37
C VAL A 88 -24.69 -5.68 3.62
N THR A 89 -23.37 -5.54 3.84
CA THR A 89 -22.56 -4.43 3.30
C THR A 89 -22.67 -4.26 1.79
N TYR A 90 -22.55 -5.34 1.02
CA TYR A 90 -22.40 -5.26 -0.44
C TYR A 90 -23.69 -4.90 -1.17
N GLU A 91 -24.82 -5.33 -0.62
CA GLU A 91 -26.13 -4.99 -1.16
C GLU A 91 -26.47 -3.53 -0.85
N LEU A 92 -26.07 -3.03 0.32
CA LEU A 92 -26.34 -1.67 0.77
C LEU A 92 -25.38 -0.61 0.20
N TYR A 93 -24.23 -0.96 -0.36
CA TYR A 93 -23.35 -0.01 -1.07
C TYR A 93 -24.07 0.74 -2.21
N THR A 94 -25.16 0.18 -2.73
CA THR A 94 -26.01 0.82 -3.74
C THR A 94 -27.00 1.85 -3.16
N ARG A 95 -27.19 1.91 -1.83
CA ARG A 95 -28.20 2.75 -1.15
C ARG A 95 -27.60 4.04 -0.58
N ARG A 96 -28.42 5.10 -0.54
CA ARG A 96 -28.04 6.52 -0.37
C ARG A 96 -27.57 6.91 1.05
N THR A 97 -26.34 6.62 1.44
CA THR A 97 -25.75 7.07 2.73
C THR A 97 -25.25 8.50 2.79
N ARG A 98 -25.31 9.20 1.65
CA ARG A 98 -24.98 10.64 1.58
C ARG A 98 -25.71 11.46 2.64
N LEU A 99 -26.99 11.18 2.90
CA LEU A 99 -27.77 11.90 3.91
C LEU A 99 -27.27 11.66 5.33
N CYS A 100 -26.92 10.42 5.66
CA CYS A 100 -26.42 10.08 6.99
C CYS A 100 -25.04 10.71 7.24
N LEU A 101 -24.12 10.63 6.27
CA LEU A 101 -22.82 11.29 6.36
C LEU A 101 -22.95 12.82 6.43
N SER A 102 -23.87 13.41 5.67
CA SER A 102 -24.17 14.85 5.76
C SER A 102 -24.72 15.24 7.13
N PHE A 103 -25.58 14.43 7.73
CA PHE A 103 -26.09 14.70 9.08
C PHE A 103 -25.02 14.53 10.16
N LEU A 104 -24.15 13.53 10.04
CA LEU A 104 -22.99 13.39 10.92
C LEU A 104 -22.08 14.62 10.85
N ASN A 105 -21.80 15.14 9.65
CA ASN A 105 -21.06 16.39 9.50
C ASN A 105 -21.78 17.58 10.15
N TYR A 106 -23.10 17.67 9.99
CA TYR A 106 -23.89 18.70 10.66
C TYR A 106 -23.79 18.62 12.19
N LEU A 107 -23.96 17.43 12.76
CA LEU A 107 -23.81 17.21 14.20
C LEU A 107 -22.39 17.53 14.66
N ARG A 108 -21.37 17.09 13.93
CA ARG A 108 -19.97 17.36 14.26
C ARG A 108 -19.68 18.86 14.36
N LEU A 109 -20.24 19.68 13.47
CA LEU A 109 -20.03 21.12 13.49
C LEU A 109 -20.87 21.85 14.55
N ASN A 110 -22.15 21.49 14.67
CA ASN A 110 -23.10 22.30 15.43
C ASN A 110 -23.38 21.75 16.83
N ARG A 111 -23.12 20.46 17.05
CA ARG A 111 -23.51 19.68 18.24
C ARG A 111 -22.47 18.58 18.56
N PRO A 112 -21.16 18.91 18.67
CA PRO A 112 -20.10 17.93 18.87
C PRO A 112 -20.30 17.06 20.12
N GLU A 113 -20.97 17.58 21.15
CA GLU A 113 -21.29 16.88 22.40
C GLU A 113 -22.22 15.66 22.21
N TYR A 114 -23.03 15.66 21.15
CA TYR A 114 -23.92 14.55 20.79
C TYR A 114 -23.36 13.67 19.70
N TYR A 115 -22.36 14.15 18.97
CA TYR A 115 -21.86 13.53 17.75
C TYR A 115 -21.37 12.09 17.97
N GLN A 116 -20.50 11.86 18.95
CA GLN A 116 -19.97 10.53 19.21
C GLN A 116 -21.06 9.54 19.65
N LYS A 117 -21.94 9.94 20.58
CA LYS A 117 -23.06 9.09 21.04
C LYS A 117 -23.99 8.71 19.88
N PHE A 118 -24.24 9.66 18.98
CA PHE A 118 -25.08 9.43 17.81
C PHE A 118 -24.39 8.51 16.79
N LEU A 119 -23.09 8.71 16.55
CA LEU A 119 -22.27 7.84 15.70
C LEU A 119 -22.29 6.38 16.20
N GLU A 120 -22.02 6.15 17.48
CA GLU A 120 -22.07 4.82 18.11
C GLU A 120 -23.45 4.18 17.96
N LYS A 121 -24.51 4.96 18.15
CA LYS A 121 -25.88 4.48 17.98
C LYS A 121 -26.18 4.10 16.53
N ILE A 122 -25.80 4.92 15.55
CA ILE A 122 -25.97 4.60 14.12
C ILE A 122 -25.28 3.29 13.80
N TRP A 123 -24.00 3.15 14.12
CA TRP A 123 -23.28 1.92 13.81
C TRP A 123 -23.86 0.71 14.52
N SER A 124 -24.28 0.86 15.78
CA SER A 124 -24.91 -0.23 16.52
C SER A 124 -26.20 -0.68 15.86
N ASP A 125 -27.07 0.27 15.50
CA ASP A 125 -28.35 -0.01 14.85
C ASP A 125 -28.13 -0.56 13.41
N PHE A 126 -27.13 -0.05 12.68
CA PHE A 126 -26.80 -0.51 11.32
C PHE A 126 -26.22 -1.92 11.32
N TRP A 127 -25.14 -2.15 12.05
CA TRP A 127 -24.38 -3.39 12.00
C TRP A 127 -24.95 -4.51 12.85
N HIS A 128 -25.74 -4.21 13.89
CA HIS A 128 -26.30 -5.28 14.74
C HIS A 128 -27.78 -5.52 14.54
N LYS A 129 -28.57 -4.49 14.23
CA LYS A 129 -30.02 -4.64 14.06
C LYS A 129 -30.45 -4.71 12.60
N SER A 130 -29.49 -4.60 11.67
CA SER A 130 -29.76 -4.49 10.23
C SER A 130 -30.77 -3.39 9.91
N ALA A 131 -30.78 -2.31 10.72
CA ALA A 131 -31.74 -1.23 10.56
C ALA A 131 -31.45 -0.45 9.27
N SER A 132 -32.47 -0.24 8.45
CA SER A 132 -32.34 0.61 7.27
C SER A 132 -32.48 2.09 7.64
N PHE A 133 -31.45 2.90 7.36
CA PHE A 133 -31.49 4.36 7.60
C PHE A 133 -32.12 5.17 6.46
N ASN A 134 -32.78 4.49 5.51
CA ASN A 134 -33.29 5.13 4.28
C ASN A 134 -34.68 5.77 4.43
N HIS A 135 -35.36 5.62 5.56
CA HIS A 135 -36.79 5.98 5.68
C HIS A 135 -37.10 7.31 6.38
N THR A 136 -36.12 8.00 6.97
CA THR A 136 -36.36 9.29 7.64
C THR A 136 -36.09 10.49 6.72
N SER A 137 -36.79 10.55 5.59
CA SER A 137 -36.71 11.65 4.61
C SER A 137 -36.91 13.04 5.25
N HIS A 138 -37.84 13.17 6.21
CA HIS A 138 -38.21 14.46 6.77
C HIS A 138 -37.16 15.05 7.72
N PHE A 139 -36.51 14.22 8.54
CA PHE A 139 -35.49 14.69 9.50
C PHE A 139 -34.21 15.16 8.80
N PHE A 140 -33.83 14.49 7.70
CA PHE A 140 -32.64 14.86 6.92
C PHE A 140 -32.91 15.97 5.89
N MET A 141 -34.17 16.31 5.59
CA MET A 141 -34.50 17.41 4.69
C MET A 141 -34.29 18.79 5.33
N ALA A 142 -34.34 18.90 6.66
CA ALA A 142 -34.12 20.14 7.40
C ALA A 142 -32.63 20.52 7.56
N VAL A 143 -31.72 19.56 7.39
CA VAL A 143 -30.28 19.86 7.36
C VAL A 143 -29.99 20.70 6.14
N ASN A 144 -29.35 21.86 6.30
CA ASN A 144 -28.93 22.70 5.18
C ASN A 144 -28.05 21.88 4.23
N LYS A 145 -28.67 21.33 3.17
CA LYS A 145 -28.07 20.34 2.27
C LYS A 145 -26.81 20.89 1.60
N ARG A 146 -26.68 22.22 1.49
CA ARG A 146 -25.53 22.87 0.87
C ARG A 146 -24.29 22.74 1.75
N THR A 147 -24.37 23.20 3.00
CA THR A 147 -23.23 23.17 3.94
C THR A 147 -22.69 21.75 4.16
N ALA A 148 -23.59 20.77 4.36
CA ALA A 148 -23.18 19.40 4.62
C ALA A 148 -22.62 18.69 3.37
N ARG A 149 -23.05 19.08 2.16
CA ARG A 149 -22.50 18.56 0.91
C ARG A 149 -21.11 19.12 0.64
N ASP A 150 -20.92 20.41 0.88
CA ASP A 150 -19.64 21.09 0.67
C ASP A 150 -18.56 20.53 1.61
N MET A 151 -18.92 20.15 2.83
CA MET A 151 -18.00 19.48 3.76
C MET A 151 -17.52 18.11 3.28
N ASN A 152 -18.44 17.27 2.82
CA ASN A 152 -18.07 15.96 2.27
C ASN A 152 -17.12 16.11 1.09
N ALA A 153 -17.37 17.08 0.21
CA ALA A 153 -16.49 17.39 -0.91
C ALA A 153 -15.10 17.84 -0.44
N ARG A 154 -15.03 18.72 0.57
CA ARG A 154 -13.76 19.18 1.16
C ARG A 154 -12.97 18.05 1.82
N HIS A 155 -13.62 17.18 2.59
CA HIS A 155 -12.93 16.03 3.19
C HIS A 155 -12.41 15.07 2.13
N LEU A 156 -13.21 14.79 1.09
CA LEU A 156 -12.75 13.96 -0.02
C LEU A 156 -11.56 14.61 -0.75
N GLN A 157 -11.62 15.91 -1.00
CA GLN A 157 -10.51 16.65 -1.61
C GLN A 157 -9.23 16.52 -0.77
N LEU A 158 -9.34 16.70 0.54
CA LEU A 158 -8.21 16.53 1.46
C LEU A 158 -7.64 15.10 1.40
N LEU A 159 -8.49 14.07 1.36
CA LEU A 159 -8.01 12.69 1.19
C LEU A 159 -7.27 12.48 -0.14
N PHE A 160 -7.73 13.11 -1.23
CA PHE A 160 -7.03 13.03 -2.52
C PHE A 160 -5.69 13.76 -2.52
N GLU A 161 -5.63 14.94 -1.89
CA GLU A 161 -4.40 15.71 -1.74
C GLU A 161 -3.35 14.92 -0.91
N GLU A 162 -3.82 14.21 0.12
CA GLU A 162 -3.00 13.31 0.94
C GLU A 162 -2.75 11.93 0.30
N ARG A 163 -3.27 11.68 -0.91
CA ARG A 163 -3.15 10.40 -1.65
C ARG A 163 -3.66 9.19 -0.85
N ILE A 164 -4.70 9.39 -0.05
CA ILE A 164 -5.33 8.34 0.74
C ILE A 164 -6.24 7.52 -0.18
N VAL A 165 -6.02 6.21 -0.20
CA VAL A 165 -6.68 5.29 -1.15
C VAL A 165 -7.79 4.45 -0.55
N ASP A 166 -7.86 4.35 0.77
CA ASP A 166 -8.82 3.50 1.47
C ASP A 166 -9.20 4.10 2.84
N ILE A 167 -10.34 3.67 3.37
CA ILE A 167 -10.79 4.00 4.73
C ILE A 167 -11.26 2.72 5.47
N PRO A 168 -11.07 2.64 6.80
CA PRO A 168 -10.72 3.71 7.74
C PRO A 168 -9.27 4.20 7.60
N TRP A 169 -9.08 5.50 7.81
CA TRP A 169 -7.76 6.14 7.83
C TRP A 169 -7.60 6.96 9.10
N LEU A 170 -6.62 6.63 9.93
CA LEU A 170 -6.28 7.39 11.13
C LEU A 170 -5.08 8.28 10.84
N ARG A 171 -5.29 9.58 10.80
CA ARG A 171 -4.27 10.61 10.58
C ARG A 171 -3.80 11.18 11.92
N ILE A 172 -2.51 11.45 12.02
CA ILE A 172 -1.88 12.17 13.13
C ILE A 172 -1.47 13.55 12.61
N ASP A 173 -2.18 14.58 13.03
CA ASP A 173 -2.07 15.94 12.47
C ASP A 173 -0.79 16.66 12.91
N SER A 174 -0.26 16.31 14.07
CA SER A 174 0.94 16.95 14.61
C SER A 174 1.72 15.96 15.46
N VAL A 175 2.91 15.59 14.98
CA VAL A 175 3.93 14.94 15.80
C VAL A 175 5.02 15.98 16.02
N PRO A 176 5.30 16.39 17.27
CA PRO A 176 6.37 17.35 17.57
C PRO A 176 7.69 16.89 16.96
N GLY A 177 8.33 17.79 16.20
CA GLY A 177 9.58 17.49 15.48
C GLY A 177 9.41 16.89 14.07
N HIS A 178 8.19 16.62 13.62
CA HIS A 178 7.92 16.17 12.27
C HIS A 178 6.92 17.07 11.54
N GLU A 179 7.36 17.62 10.40
CA GLU A 179 6.47 18.36 9.48
C GLU A 179 5.54 17.44 8.68
N LYS A 180 5.85 16.14 8.64
CA LYS A 180 5.10 15.17 7.84
C LYS A 180 3.92 14.60 8.62
N LEU A 181 2.77 14.57 7.96
CA LEU A 181 1.58 13.87 8.41
C LEU A 181 1.84 12.36 8.38
N PHE A 182 1.56 11.70 9.48
CA PHE A 182 1.53 10.24 9.54
C PHE A 182 0.09 9.78 9.45
N GLY A 183 -0.15 8.73 8.67
CA GLY A 183 -1.46 8.13 8.61
C GLY A 183 -1.40 6.63 8.46
N PHE A 184 -2.40 5.99 9.05
CA PHE A 184 -2.47 4.55 9.17
C PHE A 184 -3.79 4.09 8.57
N THR A 185 -3.69 3.25 7.57
CA THR A 185 -4.79 2.42 7.11
C THR A 185 -4.74 1.08 7.84
N GLU A 186 -5.89 0.43 7.96
CA GLU A 186 -6.06 -0.92 8.54
C GLU A 186 -5.84 -1.03 10.05
N ILE A 187 -6.60 -1.95 10.65
CA ILE A 187 -6.62 -2.18 12.10
C ILE A 187 -5.31 -2.76 12.63
N LEU A 188 -4.59 -3.50 11.78
CA LEU A 188 -3.34 -4.18 12.11
C LEU A 188 -2.16 -3.20 12.31
N ARG A 189 -2.40 -1.90 12.10
CA ARG A 189 -1.42 -0.85 12.37
C ARG A 189 -1.66 -0.16 13.70
N LEU A 190 -2.68 -0.55 14.47
CA LEU A 190 -2.92 0.01 15.80
C LEU A 190 -1.78 -0.36 16.77
N GLU A 191 -1.11 -1.50 16.58
CA GLU A 191 0.08 -1.90 17.35
C GLU A 191 1.25 -0.96 17.09
N MET A 192 1.46 -0.52 15.85
CA MET A 192 2.47 0.50 15.55
C MET A 192 2.14 1.83 16.23
N LEU A 193 0.85 2.13 16.36
CA LEU A 193 0.41 3.30 17.13
C LEU A 193 0.64 3.12 18.62
N ASP A 194 0.50 1.91 19.17
CA ASP A 194 0.83 1.66 20.58
C ASP A 194 2.29 2.04 20.86
N GLU A 195 3.21 1.63 19.98
CA GLU A 195 4.63 1.99 20.08
C GLU A 195 4.83 3.50 19.97
N LEU A 196 4.21 4.14 18.98
CA LEU A 196 4.31 5.59 18.78
C LEU A 196 3.76 6.39 19.97
N MET A 197 2.65 5.93 20.56
CA MET A 197 2.02 6.57 21.72
C MET A 197 2.82 6.32 23.01
N ALA A 198 3.48 5.18 23.13
CA ALA A 198 4.32 4.83 24.27
C ALA A 198 5.70 5.51 24.27
N GLN A 199 6.18 5.98 23.10
CA GLN A 199 7.46 6.67 23.02
C GLN A 199 7.45 7.94 23.87
N PRO A 200 8.45 8.10 24.79
CA PRO A 200 8.60 9.34 25.54
C PRO A 200 8.77 10.48 24.56
N TYR A 201 8.17 11.63 24.87
CA TYR A 201 8.19 12.80 24.01
C TYR A 201 9.63 13.13 23.60
N TYR A 202 9.97 12.91 22.33
CA TYR A 202 11.21 13.41 21.78
C TYR A 202 11.09 14.93 21.78
N ASN A 203 11.73 15.58 22.76
CA ASN A 203 11.81 17.03 22.80
C ASN A 203 13.01 17.44 21.94
N PRO A 204 12.82 17.87 20.68
CA PRO A 204 13.94 18.27 19.82
C PRO A 204 14.74 19.45 20.41
N LEU A 205 14.17 20.20 21.36
CA LEU A 205 14.84 21.32 22.04
C LEU A 205 15.78 20.87 23.17
N ASN A 206 15.71 19.62 23.64
CA ASN A 206 16.62 19.10 24.67
C ASN A 206 17.93 18.51 24.11
N HIS A 207 18.17 18.62 22.80
CA HIS A 207 19.41 18.12 22.19
C HIS A 207 20.65 18.99 22.37
N ASN A 208 20.58 20.06 23.18
CA ASN A 208 21.76 20.76 23.68
C ASN A 208 22.43 20.05 24.88
N VAL A 209 21.93 18.89 25.31
CA VAL A 209 22.69 18.01 26.20
C VAL A 209 23.65 17.22 25.33
N GLU A 210 24.93 17.60 25.41
CA GLU A 210 26.09 16.97 24.77
C GLU A 210 25.95 15.45 24.78
N ASN A 211 25.54 14.88 23.63
CA ASN A 211 25.67 13.46 23.39
C ASN A 211 27.00 13.29 22.65
N PRO A 212 28.08 12.80 23.29
CA PRO A 212 29.44 12.81 22.75
C PRO A 212 29.65 11.85 21.55
N LEU A 213 28.57 11.32 20.97
CA LEU A 213 28.60 10.35 19.88
C LEU A 213 27.88 10.82 18.60
N TYR A 214 27.41 12.07 18.55
CA TYR A 214 26.86 12.64 17.32
C TYR A 214 27.86 13.61 16.68
N HIS A 215 28.66 13.11 15.74
CA HIS A 215 29.43 13.96 14.84
C HIS A 215 28.52 14.47 13.72
N PRO A 216 28.28 15.79 13.58
CA PRO A 216 27.57 16.34 12.44
C PRO A 216 28.35 16.07 11.14
N PRO A 217 27.68 15.89 9.99
CA PRO A 217 28.29 15.43 8.75
C PRO A 217 29.09 16.51 7.97
N ASP A 218 29.52 17.59 8.63
CA ASP A 218 30.11 18.76 7.98
C ASP A 218 31.62 18.95 8.26
N GLN A 219 32.32 17.94 8.79
CA GLN A 219 33.78 17.95 8.76
C GLN A 219 34.27 17.32 7.44
N GLU A 220 34.75 18.17 6.53
CA GLU A 220 35.50 17.75 5.35
C GLU A 220 36.77 17.00 5.79
N GLU A 221 36.70 15.67 5.81
CA GLU A 221 37.90 14.83 5.93
C GLU A 221 38.72 14.94 4.63
N LYS A 222 39.77 15.75 4.67
CA LYS A 222 40.75 15.86 3.59
C LYS A 222 41.70 14.66 3.63
N ILE A 223 41.29 13.55 3.03
CA ILE A 223 42.14 12.36 2.91
C ILE A 223 43.28 12.66 1.93
N THR A 224 44.50 12.72 2.43
CA THR A 224 45.71 12.93 1.62
C THR A 224 46.42 11.59 1.45
N LEU A 225 46.34 10.99 0.26
CA LEU A 225 47.08 9.77 -0.07
C LEU A 225 48.46 10.14 -0.62
N ARG A 226 49.53 9.84 0.15
CA ARG A 226 50.90 9.87 -0.36
C ARG A 226 51.22 8.55 -1.03
N VAL A 227 51.43 8.57 -2.35
CA VAL A 227 52.04 7.45 -3.09
C VAL A 227 53.51 7.79 -3.26
N SER A 228 54.40 6.97 -2.70
CA SER A 228 55.84 7.15 -2.85
C SER A 228 56.26 6.85 -4.29
N GLY A 229 56.84 7.83 -4.98
CA GLY A 229 57.61 7.60 -6.21
C GLY A 229 57.35 8.54 -7.39
N THR A 230 56.26 9.29 -7.41
CA THR A 230 55.99 10.29 -8.48
C THR A 230 55.09 11.39 -7.93
N GLY A 231 55.57 12.64 -7.93
CA GLY A 231 54.88 13.93 -7.74
C GLY A 231 53.57 14.00 -6.93
N ASP A 232 53.50 14.93 -5.98
CA ASP A 232 52.27 15.21 -5.22
C ASP A 232 51.12 15.61 -6.15
N PHE A 233 50.10 14.75 -6.28
CA PHE A 233 48.82 15.10 -6.89
C PHE A 233 47.76 15.25 -5.79
N SER A 234 47.17 16.44 -5.70
CA SER A 234 45.98 16.68 -4.88
C SER A 234 44.73 16.56 -5.75
N ILE A 235 43.83 15.64 -5.41
CA ILE A 235 42.50 15.55 -6.02
C ILE A 235 41.51 16.11 -5.00
N SER A 236 40.92 17.27 -5.27
CA SER A 236 39.76 17.75 -4.52
C SER A 236 38.49 17.19 -5.17
N MET A 237 37.75 16.36 -4.44
CA MET A 237 36.39 15.97 -4.83
C MET A 237 35.41 16.94 -4.17
N GLN A 238 34.86 17.87 -4.96
CA GLN A 238 33.68 18.62 -4.55
C GLN A 238 32.46 17.69 -4.64
N ARG A 239 31.87 17.34 -3.50
CA ARG A 239 30.52 16.75 -3.48
C ARG A 239 29.52 17.83 -3.91
N PHE A 240 29.02 17.72 -5.13
CA PHE A 240 27.77 18.39 -5.50
C PHE A 240 26.63 17.73 -4.72
N ASN A 241 26.18 18.38 -3.64
CA ASN A 241 24.91 18.08 -3.00
C ASN A 241 23.77 18.61 -3.89
N GLN A 242 23.43 17.87 -4.95
CA GLN A 242 22.08 17.91 -5.51
C GLN A 242 21.20 16.95 -4.71
N THR A 243 20.48 17.50 -3.74
CA THR A 243 19.31 16.86 -3.11
C THR A 243 18.16 16.79 -4.12
N SER A 244 18.27 15.88 -5.09
CA SER A 244 17.14 15.49 -5.92
C SER A 244 16.29 14.47 -5.16
N ARG A 245 15.09 14.93 -4.84
CA ARG A 245 13.90 14.20 -4.38
C ARG A 245 13.84 12.75 -4.87
N PHE A 246 13.90 11.78 -3.95
CA PHE A 246 13.28 10.47 -4.10
C PHE A 246 12.55 10.08 -2.81
N PRO A 247 11.26 9.70 -2.87
CA PRO A 247 10.52 9.25 -1.71
C PRO A 247 10.91 7.81 -1.33
N ILE A 248 11.00 7.58 -0.02
CA ILE A 248 11.12 6.24 0.58
C ILE A 248 9.92 5.41 0.12
N GLY A 249 10.22 4.27 -0.51
CA GLY A 249 9.25 3.43 -1.21
C GLY A 249 8.26 2.74 -0.28
N ASN A 250 6.98 3.05 -0.45
CA ASN A 250 5.94 2.06 -0.24
C ASN A 250 5.92 1.16 -1.48
N ILE A 251 6.14 -0.14 -1.31
CA ILE A 251 5.97 -1.11 -2.39
C ILE A 251 4.47 -1.23 -2.69
N PHE A 252 4.02 -0.54 -3.74
CA PHE A 252 2.71 -0.72 -4.34
C PHE A 252 2.88 -1.27 -5.76
N PHE A 253 2.14 -2.33 -6.06
CA PHE A 253 1.88 -2.76 -7.43
C PHE A 253 0.85 -1.79 -8.04
N LEU A 254 1.29 -0.96 -8.98
CA LEU A 254 0.39 -0.25 -9.89
C LEU A 254 -0.12 -1.20 -10.98
N PRO A 255 -1.40 -1.12 -11.41
CA PRO A 255 -1.81 -1.71 -12.67
C PRO A 255 -1.14 -0.93 -13.82
N ILE A 256 -0.36 -1.63 -14.64
CA ILE A 256 0.32 -1.07 -15.81
C ILE A 256 -0.75 -0.77 -16.88
N ASN A 257 -0.92 0.51 -17.19
CA ASN A 257 -1.56 0.98 -18.41
C ASN A 257 -0.53 0.91 -19.54
N PHE A 258 -0.83 0.16 -20.61
CA PHE A 258 -0.02 0.08 -21.82
C PHE A 258 -0.21 1.36 -22.64
N ASN A 259 0.69 2.32 -22.50
CA ASN A 259 1.07 3.24 -23.57
C ASN A 259 2.28 4.06 -23.15
N GLN A 260 3.49 3.57 -23.49
CA GLN A 260 4.64 4.36 -23.98
C GLN A 260 5.88 3.47 -24.16
N ARG A 261 6.47 3.56 -25.36
CA ARG A 261 7.79 3.03 -25.79
C ARG A 261 8.91 3.80 -25.04
N PHE A 262 10.15 3.39 -24.77
CA PHE A 262 11.10 2.34 -25.21
C PHE A 262 12.13 2.08 -24.07
N GLY A 263 12.82 0.93 -24.12
CA GLY A 263 14.21 0.77 -23.65
C GLY A 263 14.41 -0.04 -22.35
N CYS A 264 14.59 -1.36 -22.47
CA CYS A 264 15.02 -2.22 -21.36
C CYS A 264 16.36 -2.90 -21.71
N ALA A 265 17.39 -2.62 -20.92
CA ALA A 265 18.60 -3.44 -20.87
C ALA A 265 18.31 -4.67 -19.99
N TYR A 266 18.54 -5.87 -20.55
CA TYR A 266 18.24 -7.15 -19.91
C TYR A 266 19.50 -7.71 -19.26
N ILE A 267 19.48 -8.00 -17.95
CA ILE A 267 20.46 -8.89 -17.31
C ILE A 267 19.72 -10.16 -16.90
N LYS A 268 20.06 -11.27 -17.56
CA LYS A 268 19.50 -12.60 -17.36
C LYS A 268 20.33 -13.30 -16.27
N ARG A 269 19.71 -13.72 -15.16
CA ARG A 269 20.27 -14.77 -14.28
C ARG A 269 19.28 -15.92 -14.18
N ALA A 270 19.69 -17.07 -14.70
CA ALA A 270 19.01 -18.34 -14.49
C ALA A 270 19.28 -18.81 -13.06
N TYR A 271 18.22 -19.02 -12.28
CA TYR A 271 18.30 -19.84 -11.08
C TYR A 271 18.05 -21.29 -11.52
N THR A 272 19.09 -22.10 -11.51
CA THR A 272 18.99 -23.55 -11.64
C THR A 272 18.41 -24.12 -10.35
N ASP A 273 17.30 -24.83 -10.49
CA ASP A 273 16.67 -25.61 -9.43
C ASP A 273 17.61 -26.70 -8.89
N GLY A 274 17.77 -26.75 -7.57
CA GLY A 274 18.37 -27.88 -6.86
C GLY A 274 17.54 -28.21 -5.62
N PRO A 275 17.08 -29.46 -5.43
CA PRO A 275 16.32 -29.84 -4.24
C PRO A 275 17.30 -30.05 -3.08
N LEU A 276 17.08 -29.36 -1.96
CA LEU A 276 17.80 -29.66 -0.72
C LEU A 276 17.07 -30.76 0.05
N THR A 277 17.53 -31.99 -0.17
CA THR A 277 17.29 -33.14 0.71
C THR A 277 18.09 -33.01 2.00
N VAL A 278 17.42 -33.27 3.13
CA VAL A 278 18.03 -33.42 4.46
C VAL A 278 18.53 -34.86 4.61
N ARG A 279 19.85 -35.07 4.69
CA ARG A 279 20.55 -36.03 5.59
C ARG A 279 22.03 -36.18 5.22
N GLY A 280 22.88 -36.29 6.24
CA GLY A 280 24.18 -36.96 6.18
C GLY A 280 25.41 -36.06 6.06
N ARG A 281 26.26 -36.06 7.10
CA ARG A 281 27.62 -35.52 7.08
C ARG A 281 28.37 -36.03 5.84
N SER A 282 28.84 -35.11 5.01
CA SER A 282 29.85 -35.35 3.97
C SER A 282 31.13 -34.59 4.35
N PRO A 283 32.33 -35.11 4.03
CA PRO A 283 33.60 -34.48 4.40
C PRO A 283 33.78 -33.12 3.70
N PRO A 284 34.65 -32.22 4.23
CA PRO A 284 34.74 -30.84 3.79
C PRO A 284 35.16 -30.76 2.32
N ALA A 285 34.23 -30.33 1.47
CA ALA A 285 34.51 -30.01 0.07
C ALA A 285 35.47 -28.82 0.01
N LYS A 286 36.55 -28.97 -0.77
CA LYS A 286 37.53 -27.93 -1.07
C LYS A 286 36.82 -26.64 -1.49
N LYS A 287 37.13 -25.54 -0.80
CA LYS A 287 36.61 -24.19 -1.07
C LYS A 287 36.88 -23.83 -2.54
N ARG A 288 35.83 -23.81 -3.35
CA ARG A 288 35.83 -23.23 -4.69
C ARG A 288 35.84 -21.71 -4.49
N ALA A 289 36.84 -21.02 -5.01
CA ALA A 289 36.97 -19.57 -4.88
C ALA A 289 35.71 -18.88 -5.43
N THR A 290 34.91 -18.32 -4.54
CA THR A 290 33.78 -17.45 -4.91
C THR A 290 34.33 -16.08 -5.29
N ASN A 291 33.85 -15.56 -6.40
CA ASN A 291 34.22 -14.24 -6.90
C ASN A 291 33.82 -13.17 -5.86
N PRO A 292 34.71 -12.27 -5.40
CA PRO A 292 34.43 -11.32 -4.32
C PRO A 292 33.20 -10.43 -4.59
N ALA A 293 32.85 -10.21 -5.87
CA ALA A 293 31.64 -9.49 -6.25
C ALA A 293 30.33 -10.24 -5.87
N ASP A 294 30.31 -11.58 -5.91
CA ASP A 294 29.14 -12.36 -5.49
C ASP A 294 29.03 -12.45 -3.95
N GLU A 295 30.13 -12.26 -3.23
CA GLU A 295 30.17 -12.25 -1.75
C GLU A 295 29.66 -10.91 -1.19
N ILE A 296 30.00 -9.80 -1.83
CA ILE A 296 29.46 -8.45 -1.55
C ILE A 296 27.96 -8.37 -1.90
N ALA A 297 27.52 -9.07 -2.94
CA ALA A 297 26.10 -9.13 -3.32
C ALA A 297 25.27 -10.00 -2.34
N ARG A 298 25.85 -11.02 -1.72
CA ARG A 298 25.17 -11.85 -0.71
C ARG A 298 25.01 -11.13 0.63
N THR A 299 26.03 -10.39 1.06
CA THR A 299 26.01 -9.63 2.33
C THR A 299 24.99 -8.48 2.33
N LYS A 300 24.62 -7.94 1.16
CA LYS A 300 23.61 -6.85 1.07
C LYS A 300 22.15 -7.30 1.14
N PHE A 301 21.86 -8.60 1.01
CA PHE A 301 20.47 -9.11 0.90
C PHE A 301 20.10 -10.22 1.88
N GLU A 302 21.01 -10.65 2.76
CA GLU A 302 20.64 -11.48 3.92
C GLU A 302 19.91 -10.61 4.95
N LEU A 303 18.58 -10.57 4.83
CA LEU A 303 17.69 -10.17 5.91
C LEU A 303 18.03 -11.00 7.17
N LEU A 304 18.42 -10.30 8.25
CA LEU A 304 18.67 -10.80 9.59
C LEU A 304 19.69 -11.94 9.63
N GLU A 305 20.90 -11.63 10.10
CA GLU A 305 21.95 -12.63 10.33
C GLU A 305 21.39 -13.85 11.08
N PRO A 306 21.60 -15.09 10.59
CA PRO A 306 21.11 -16.31 11.21
C PRO A 306 21.65 -16.53 12.65
N ALA A 307 22.65 -15.75 13.07
CA ALA A 307 23.18 -15.74 14.42
C ALA A 307 22.12 -15.34 15.47
N ALA A 308 21.28 -14.34 15.20
CA ALA A 308 20.29 -13.84 16.16
C ALA A 308 19.11 -14.81 16.41
N PHE A 309 18.85 -15.76 15.49
CA PHE A 309 17.74 -16.70 15.64
C PHE A 309 18.01 -17.74 16.75
N ASN A 310 19.25 -18.18 16.90
CA ASN A 310 19.61 -19.23 17.85
C ASN A 310 19.71 -18.72 19.29
N GLU A 311 19.83 -17.40 19.47
CA GLU A 311 19.90 -16.74 20.78
C GLU A 311 18.52 -16.48 21.40
N LEU A 312 17.45 -16.54 20.60
CA LEU A 312 16.08 -16.39 21.09
C LEU A 312 15.66 -17.57 22.00
N PRO A 313 14.89 -17.34 23.07
CA PRO A 313 14.29 -18.41 23.87
C PRO A 313 13.51 -19.43 23.02
N ARG A 314 13.57 -20.72 23.38
CA ARG A 314 12.97 -21.84 22.61
C ARG A 314 11.50 -21.64 22.22
N GLY A 315 10.72 -20.91 23.04
CA GLY A 315 9.33 -20.55 22.72
C GLY A 315 9.21 -19.59 21.54
N GLN A 316 10.02 -18.53 21.52
CA GLN A 316 10.04 -17.53 20.44
C GLN A 316 10.60 -18.13 19.14
N GLN A 317 11.58 -19.03 19.23
CA GLN A 317 12.10 -19.75 18.05
C GLN A 317 11.00 -20.55 17.30
N ARG A 318 10.06 -21.16 18.03
CA ARG A 318 8.95 -21.90 17.41
C ARG A 318 7.98 -20.97 16.68
N PHE A 319 7.68 -19.82 17.28
CA PHE A 319 6.78 -18.82 16.69
C PHE A 319 7.37 -18.21 15.42
N VAL A 320 8.65 -17.81 15.45
CA VAL A 320 9.36 -17.29 14.28
C VAL A 320 9.41 -18.34 13.17
N ARG A 321 9.70 -19.62 13.48
CA ARG A 321 9.65 -20.70 12.48
C ARG A 321 8.26 -20.90 11.87
N GLN A 322 7.20 -20.71 12.65
CA GLN A 322 5.82 -20.83 12.17
C GLN A 322 5.45 -19.67 11.23
N ILE A 323 5.85 -18.44 11.58
CA ILE A 323 5.71 -17.26 10.72
C ILE A 323 6.50 -17.44 9.44
N ASP A 324 7.76 -17.86 9.52
CA ASP A 324 8.61 -18.10 8.35
C ASP A 324 8.01 -19.16 7.43
N LYS A 325 7.48 -20.24 8.00
CA LYS A 325 6.79 -21.28 7.23
C LYS A 325 5.56 -20.72 6.52
N SER A 326 4.74 -19.93 7.23
CA SER A 326 3.54 -19.29 6.69
C SER A 326 3.88 -18.28 5.58
N ASN A 327 4.88 -17.43 5.81
CA ASN A 327 5.38 -16.47 4.84
C ASN A 327 5.95 -17.18 3.60
N ARG A 328 6.74 -18.23 3.76
CA ARG A 328 7.24 -19.03 2.62
C ARG A 328 6.09 -19.62 1.80
N THR A 329 5.03 -20.11 2.44
CA THR A 329 3.85 -20.61 1.70
C THR A 329 3.11 -19.49 0.97
N ARG A 330 2.94 -18.31 1.58
CA ARG A 330 2.33 -17.13 0.94
C ARG A 330 3.13 -16.66 -0.25
N VAL A 331 4.45 -16.52 -0.07
CA VAL A 331 5.39 -16.10 -1.11
C VAL A 331 5.38 -17.09 -2.27
N ARG A 332 5.45 -18.40 -2.02
CA ARG A 332 5.34 -19.43 -3.07
C ARG A 332 4.03 -19.35 -3.84
N HIS A 333 2.92 -19.17 -3.14
CA HIS A 333 1.61 -19.01 -3.76
C HIS A 333 1.55 -17.76 -4.64
N GLN A 334 2.10 -16.64 -4.16
CA GLN A 334 2.15 -15.38 -4.90
C GLN A 334 3.04 -15.48 -6.15
N PHE A 335 4.20 -16.14 -6.05
CA PHE A 335 5.05 -16.41 -7.22
C PHE A 335 4.36 -17.33 -8.23
N ALA A 336 3.63 -18.36 -7.78
CA ALA A 336 2.90 -19.25 -8.67
C ALA A 336 1.78 -18.51 -9.43
N LEU A 337 1.07 -17.59 -8.78
CA LEU A 337 0.08 -16.74 -9.43
C LEU A 337 0.73 -15.78 -10.43
N ASN A 338 1.80 -15.09 -10.04
CA ASN A 338 2.53 -14.18 -10.91
C ASN A 338 3.08 -14.90 -12.14
N TYR A 339 3.62 -16.11 -11.98
CA TYR A 339 4.13 -16.92 -13.09
C TYR A 339 3.02 -17.28 -14.09
N LYS A 340 1.81 -17.64 -13.61
CA LYS A 340 0.66 -17.90 -14.47
C LYS A 340 0.22 -16.64 -15.23
N MET A 341 0.19 -15.48 -14.57
CA MET A 341 -0.16 -14.21 -15.21
C MET A 341 0.85 -13.80 -16.27
N ILE A 342 2.15 -13.92 -15.99
CA ILE A 342 3.23 -13.63 -16.95
C ILE A 342 3.15 -14.55 -18.17
N ARG A 343 2.94 -15.86 -17.96
CA ARG A 343 2.78 -16.82 -19.06
C ARG A 343 1.57 -16.48 -19.94
N SER A 344 0.44 -16.12 -19.35
CA SER A 344 -0.74 -15.69 -20.10
C SER A 344 -0.47 -14.40 -20.89
N GLY A 345 0.22 -13.42 -20.28
CA GLY A 345 0.58 -12.17 -20.94
C GLY A 345 1.50 -12.38 -22.14
N LEU A 346 2.50 -13.26 -22.02
CA LEU A 346 3.38 -13.64 -23.12
C LEU A 346 2.62 -14.31 -24.28
N LEU A 347 1.63 -15.14 -23.97
CA LEU A 347 0.82 -15.83 -24.97
C LEU A 347 -0.08 -14.83 -25.73
N CYS A 348 -0.71 -13.88 -25.03
CA CYS A 348 -1.45 -12.80 -25.67
C CYS A 348 -0.54 -11.92 -26.54
N LEU A 349 0.66 -11.58 -26.06
CA LEU A 349 1.63 -10.78 -26.82
C LEU A 349 2.06 -11.51 -28.11
N ALA A 350 2.36 -12.81 -28.02
CA ALA A 350 2.70 -13.62 -29.19
C ALA A 350 1.56 -13.68 -30.21
N MET A 351 0.31 -13.77 -29.75
CA MET A 351 -0.88 -13.74 -30.61
C MET A 351 -1.01 -12.40 -31.35
N VAL A 352 -0.83 -11.27 -30.68
CA VAL A 352 -0.87 -9.94 -31.30
C VAL A 352 0.23 -9.79 -32.36
N ILE A 353 1.45 -10.26 -32.06
CA ILE A 353 2.55 -10.26 -33.02
C ILE A 353 2.21 -11.12 -34.25
N ALA A 354 1.61 -12.30 -34.04
CA ALA A 354 1.21 -13.19 -35.14
C ALA A 354 0.17 -12.54 -36.06
N ILE A 355 -0.85 -11.87 -35.50
CA ILE A 355 -1.87 -11.14 -36.27
C ILE A 355 -1.20 -10.04 -37.11
N TYR A 356 -0.30 -9.26 -36.51
CA TYR A 356 0.40 -8.18 -37.19
C TYR A 356 1.26 -8.67 -38.37
N ILE A 357 2.02 -9.76 -38.17
CA ILE A 357 2.82 -10.39 -39.24
C ILE A 357 1.90 -10.88 -40.36
N TYR A 358 0.79 -11.53 -40.01
CA TYR A 358 -0.18 -12.02 -40.99
C TYR A 358 -0.77 -10.89 -41.83
N THR A 359 -1.16 -9.77 -41.21
CA THR A 359 -1.68 -8.61 -41.94
C THR A 359 -0.68 -8.00 -42.91
N ILE A 360 0.60 -7.90 -42.53
CA ILE A 360 1.64 -7.41 -43.46
C ILE A 360 1.85 -8.38 -44.61
N TRP A 361 1.81 -9.69 -44.33
CA TRP A 361 1.97 -10.71 -45.36
C TRP A 361 0.79 -10.72 -46.34
N ALA A 362 -0.44 -10.60 -45.84
CA ALA A 362 -1.64 -10.50 -46.67
C ALA A 362 -1.61 -9.26 -47.57
N LEU A 363 -1.24 -8.09 -47.03
CA LEU A 363 -1.09 -6.86 -47.83
C LEU A 363 -0.05 -7.01 -48.95
N ARG A 364 1.05 -7.74 -48.70
CA ARG A 364 2.03 -8.04 -49.76
C ARG A 364 1.49 -8.95 -50.86
N GLN A 365 0.57 -9.85 -50.53
CA GLN A 365 -0.07 -10.70 -51.54
C GLN A 365 -1.05 -9.91 -52.39
N GLU A 366 -1.81 -8.99 -51.80
CA GLU A 366 -2.72 -8.12 -52.53
C GLU A 366 -1.96 -7.20 -53.49
N THR A 367 -0.90 -6.53 -53.03
CA THR A 367 -0.09 -5.66 -53.91
C THR A 367 0.59 -6.44 -55.03
N PHE A 368 0.99 -7.69 -54.78
CA PHE A 368 1.61 -8.53 -55.81
C PHE A 368 0.59 -8.95 -56.90
N LEU A 369 -0.67 -9.17 -56.52
CA LEU A 369 -1.74 -9.45 -57.48
C LEU A 369 -2.09 -8.21 -58.31
N GLU A 370 -2.11 -7.03 -57.69
CA GLU A 370 -2.31 -5.76 -58.40
C GLU A 370 -1.19 -5.49 -59.43
N GLU A 371 0.07 -5.75 -59.08
CA GLU A 371 1.21 -5.63 -60.01
C GLU A 371 1.05 -6.57 -61.22
N ILE A 372 0.62 -7.82 -61.00
CA ILE A 372 0.37 -8.78 -62.10
C ILE A 372 -0.78 -8.31 -63.00
N ASP A 373 -1.89 -7.84 -62.42
CA ASP A 373 -3.05 -7.36 -63.18
C ASP A 373 -2.70 -6.13 -64.03
N GLU A 374 -1.85 -5.23 -63.51
CA GLU A 374 -1.34 -4.08 -64.28
C GLU A 374 -0.43 -4.51 -65.44
N GLU A 375 0.49 -5.46 -65.24
CA GLU A 375 1.35 -5.98 -66.30
C GLU A 375 0.54 -6.65 -67.42
N VAL A 376 -0.44 -7.48 -67.07
CA VAL A 376 -1.32 -8.17 -68.04
C VAL A 376 -2.14 -7.15 -68.84
N ALA A 377 -2.64 -6.08 -68.21
CA ALA A 377 -3.38 -5.02 -68.89
C ALA A 377 -2.49 -4.24 -69.89
N MET A 378 -1.23 -3.99 -69.54
CA MET A 378 -0.27 -3.33 -70.44
C MET A 378 0.11 -4.20 -71.64
N GLU A 379 0.33 -5.51 -71.43
CA GLU A 379 0.61 -6.45 -72.52
C GLU A 379 -0.57 -6.57 -73.50
N ALA A 380 -1.80 -6.56 -72.99
CA ALA A 380 -3.01 -6.58 -73.81
C ALA A 380 -3.17 -5.32 -74.67
N GLN A 381 -2.77 -4.14 -74.17
CA GLN A 381 -2.81 -2.90 -74.97
C GLN A 381 -1.75 -2.88 -76.07
N ASN A 382 -0.54 -3.37 -75.79
CA ASN A 382 0.57 -3.38 -76.75
C ASN A 382 0.43 -4.41 -77.88
N SER A 383 -0.51 -5.35 -77.77
CA SER A 383 -0.76 -6.41 -78.77
C SER A 383 -1.91 -6.10 -79.75
N THR A 384 -2.52 -4.92 -79.62
CA THR A 384 -3.44 -4.30 -80.60
C THR A 384 -2.74 -3.19 -81.38
#